data_AF-A0A6G1GNV7-F1
#
_entry.id   AF-A0A6G1GNV7-F1
#
_cell.length_a   1.000
_cell.length_b   1.000
_cell.length_c   1.000
_cell.angle_alpha   90.00
_cell.angle_beta   90.00
_cell.angle_gamma   90.00
#
_symmetry.space_group_name_H-M   'P 1'
#
loop_
_entity.id
_entity.type
_entity.pdbx_description
1 polymer ?
#
loop_
_entity_poly.entity_id
_entity_poly.type
_entity_poly.pdbx_seq_one_letter_code
_entity_poly.pdbx_strand_id
1 'polypeptide(L)'
;MDAIKKSIGVSHHKEKENNKPPKPEPPKPAKLKVVIESPPVCFIRKPALSTGAIFTGLLKVTVTEPGVVFDTFDLQFLCTEKAKKPVANHCPECSLKTSEMKKWTVLAAPKPLAPGEHDFPFSWHIPGHLPATTHGHLVDLDYHLFAEAKTSKGDIITITEPVLIRRAIQQPESKESNRNFPPTNILGVMTMDNTIYPMQTEIDLQLRIKNVVTHKENAMSRWALRKVIWRIEETEQYVSPACPKHSDKLGGTGKGIQHEHVKCIGDGVMNKGWKSDFSLEDSSIEMEITAGLDAAIKSACDVEATNGLRVKHHVVIECVINEEWAPDHKPKHIASTGAARILKTTFGVVLTDRAGMNISWDEEAPPVYQDVPPSPPLYAEAPEYDLKDLEGELENMGIGSDPSSVAGPSGTAGSSNAP
;
A
#
# COMPACT_ATOMS: atom_id res chain seq x y z
N MET A 1 65.29 34.18 17.78
CA MET A 1 64.87 34.20 19.19
C MET A 1 63.39 33.89 19.19
N ASP A 2 63.04 32.63 18.97
CA ASP A 2 62.67 31.61 19.98
C ASP A 2 61.14 31.43 19.91
N ALA A 3 60.68 30.38 19.22
CA ALA A 3 60.22 29.11 19.78
C ALA A 3 58.95 29.29 20.63
N ILE A 4 57.82 28.69 20.23
CA ILE A 4 57.38 27.40 20.78
C ILE A 4 56.61 26.59 19.71
N LYS A 5 57.13 25.38 19.48
CA LYS A 5 56.52 24.29 18.71
C LYS A 5 55.43 23.60 19.53
N LYS A 6 54.27 23.31 18.93
CA LYS A 6 53.35 22.27 19.43
C LYS A 6 53.30 21.13 18.42
N SER A 7 53.77 19.97 18.87
CA SER A 7 53.85 18.70 18.16
C SER A 7 52.48 18.02 18.08
N ILE A 8 52.03 17.70 16.87
CA ILE A 8 50.97 16.73 16.62
C ILE A 8 51.66 15.37 16.45
N GLY A 9 51.47 14.47 17.42
CA GLY A 9 51.92 13.09 17.34
C GLY A 9 50.99 12.28 16.45
N VAL A 10 51.50 11.85 15.30
CA VAL A 10 50.84 10.86 14.43
C VAL A 10 51.13 9.48 15.00
N SER A 11 50.12 8.85 15.59
CA SER A 11 50.17 7.44 16.02
C SER A 11 49.93 6.54 14.80
N HIS A 12 50.96 5.84 14.36
CA HIS A 12 50.83 4.74 13.40
C HIS A 12 50.27 3.49 14.12
N HIS A 13 48.96 3.30 14.07
CA HIS A 13 48.36 2.00 14.35
C HIS A 13 48.62 1.06 13.17
N LYS A 14 49.49 0.09 13.41
CA LYS A 14 49.82 -1.01 12.50
C LYS A 14 48.65 -1.99 12.50
N GLU A 15 47.69 -1.83 11.59
CA GLU A 15 46.68 -2.86 11.32
C GLU A 15 47.38 -4.11 10.78
N LYS A 16 47.42 -5.17 11.59
CA LYS A 16 47.76 -6.51 11.12
C LYS A 16 46.58 -7.02 10.31
N GLU A 17 46.69 -6.97 8.98
CA GLU A 17 45.84 -7.73 8.08
C GLU A 17 45.89 -9.22 8.45
N ASN A 18 44.80 -9.71 9.04
CA ASN A 18 44.57 -11.13 9.23
C ASN A 18 43.64 -11.61 8.10
N ASN A 19 44.11 -11.49 6.85
CA ASN A 19 43.44 -12.03 5.67
C ASN A 19 43.62 -13.55 5.64
N LYS A 20 42.83 -14.28 6.44
CA LYS A 20 42.51 -15.68 6.13
C LYS A 20 41.39 -15.67 5.09
N PRO A 21 41.57 -16.32 3.92
CA PRO A 21 40.46 -16.49 2.99
C PRO A 21 39.31 -17.25 3.69
N PRO A 22 38.04 -16.90 3.41
CA PRO A 22 36.91 -17.63 3.96
C PRO A 22 37.03 -19.11 3.54
N LYS A 23 36.89 -20.02 4.50
CA LYS A 23 36.80 -21.46 4.21
C LYS A 23 35.65 -21.65 3.20
N PRO A 24 35.84 -22.42 2.11
CA PRO A 24 34.75 -22.72 1.19
C PRO A 24 33.65 -23.44 1.98
N GLU A 25 32.45 -22.86 1.97
CA GLU A 25 31.25 -23.54 2.47
C GLU A 25 31.06 -24.84 1.68
N PRO A 26 30.65 -25.94 2.32
CA PRO A 26 30.37 -27.17 1.60
C PRO A 26 29.34 -26.90 0.50
N PRO A 27 29.51 -27.47 -0.71
CA PRO A 27 28.57 -27.27 -1.80
C PRO A 27 27.19 -27.76 -1.36
N LYS A 28 26.18 -26.88 -1.44
CA LYS A 28 24.79 -27.24 -1.14
C LYS A 28 24.27 -28.17 -2.25
N PRO A 29 23.43 -29.17 -1.92
CA PRO A 29 22.95 -30.17 -2.90
C PRO A 29 21.99 -29.58 -3.95
N ALA A 30 21.41 -28.41 -3.68
CA ALA A 30 20.61 -27.64 -4.63
C ALA A 30 20.61 -26.14 -4.29
N LYS A 31 20.10 -25.34 -5.24
CA LYS A 31 19.87 -23.90 -5.08
C LYS A 31 18.42 -23.57 -5.41
N LEU A 32 17.82 -22.66 -4.64
CA LEU A 32 16.46 -22.17 -4.85
C LEU A 32 16.50 -20.76 -5.45
N LYS A 33 15.57 -20.43 -6.33
CA LYS A 33 15.36 -19.09 -6.89
C LYS A 33 13.87 -18.85 -7.11
N VAL A 34 13.38 -17.66 -6.79
CA VAL A 34 12.02 -17.23 -7.14
C VAL A 34 12.08 -16.31 -8.35
N VAL A 35 11.15 -16.49 -9.29
CA VAL A 35 10.94 -15.61 -10.45
C VAL A 35 9.49 -15.17 -10.44
N ILE A 36 9.24 -13.88 -10.21
CA ILE A 36 7.88 -13.30 -10.25
C ILE A 36 7.53 -13.01 -11.71
N GLU A 37 6.36 -13.47 -12.14
CA GLU A 37 5.86 -13.31 -13.52
C GLU A 37 4.72 -12.29 -13.60
N SER A 38 3.99 -12.07 -12.50
CA SER A 38 2.94 -11.07 -12.44
C SER A 38 3.50 -9.63 -12.40
N PRO A 39 2.70 -8.62 -12.80
CA PRO A 39 3.01 -7.22 -12.54
C PRO A 39 3.22 -6.92 -11.04
N PRO A 40 3.81 -5.76 -10.70
CA PRO A 40 3.91 -5.32 -9.31
C PRO A 40 2.55 -5.29 -8.62
N VAL A 41 2.47 -5.83 -7.40
CA VAL A 41 1.21 -5.92 -6.64
C VAL A 41 0.75 -4.52 -6.25
N CYS A 42 -0.34 -4.06 -6.87
CA CYS A 42 -0.97 -2.78 -6.56
C CYS A 42 -2.49 -2.96 -6.40
N PHE A 43 -3.00 -2.68 -5.20
CA PHE A 43 -4.44 -2.69 -4.95
C PHE A 43 -5.07 -1.38 -5.39
N ILE A 44 -6.15 -1.48 -6.16
CA ILE A 44 -6.94 -0.32 -6.55
C ILE A 44 -8.07 -0.12 -5.51
N ARG A 45 -8.38 1.14 -5.19
CA ARG A 45 -9.40 1.58 -4.22
C ARG A 45 -9.03 1.30 -2.75
N LYS A 46 -9.93 1.73 -1.86
CA LYS A 46 -9.82 1.50 -0.40
C LYS A 46 -9.96 0.01 -0.06
N PRO A 47 -9.40 -0.47 1.07
CA PRO A 47 -9.44 -1.88 1.45
C PRO A 47 -10.82 -2.54 1.38
N ALA A 48 -11.89 -1.81 1.75
CA ALA A 48 -13.26 -2.32 1.75
C ALA A 48 -13.86 -2.55 0.35
N LEU A 49 -13.29 -1.94 -0.69
CA LEU A 49 -13.82 -1.95 -2.07
C LEU A 49 -12.84 -2.55 -3.07
N SER A 50 -11.67 -3.00 -2.62
CA SER A 50 -10.61 -3.49 -3.47
C SER A 50 -10.81 -4.98 -3.74
N THR A 51 -10.75 -5.39 -5.00
CA THR A 51 -10.87 -6.80 -5.39
C THR A 51 -9.60 -7.57 -5.09
N GLY A 52 -8.43 -6.93 -5.16
CA GLY A 52 -7.14 -7.55 -4.87
C GLY A 52 -6.18 -7.42 -6.03
N ALA A 53 -5.23 -8.33 -6.10
CA ALA A 53 -4.28 -8.42 -7.21
C ALA A 53 -3.84 -9.86 -7.41
N ILE A 54 -3.62 -10.24 -8.67
CA ILE A 54 -3.05 -11.54 -9.00
C ILE A 54 -1.54 -11.49 -8.80
N PHE A 55 -1.03 -12.52 -8.14
CA PHE A 55 0.39 -12.71 -7.91
C PHE A 55 0.80 -14.11 -8.37
N THR A 56 1.71 -14.18 -9.33
CA THR A 56 2.17 -15.44 -9.94
C THR A 56 3.69 -15.45 -10.11
N GLY A 57 4.25 -16.65 -10.08
CA GLY A 57 5.67 -16.85 -10.36
C GLY A 57 6.08 -18.31 -10.41
N LEU A 58 7.38 -18.51 -10.62
CA LEU A 58 8.04 -19.80 -10.66
C LEU A 58 9.04 -19.90 -9.51
N LEU A 59 8.93 -20.99 -8.74
CA LEU A 59 9.97 -21.41 -7.81
C LEU A 59 10.90 -22.39 -8.55
N LYS A 60 12.12 -21.95 -8.83
CA LYS A 60 13.13 -22.72 -9.54
C LYS A 60 14.06 -23.43 -8.57
N VAL A 61 14.32 -24.72 -8.84
CA VAL A 61 15.29 -25.54 -8.10
C VAL A 61 16.38 -25.97 -9.06
N THR A 62 17.62 -25.59 -8.78
CA THR A 62 18.79 -26.09 -9.50
C THR A 62 19.45 -27.18 -8.66
N VAL A 63 19.30 -28.44 -9.08
CA VAL A 63 19.90 -29.59 -8.42
C VAL A 63 21.31 -29.81 -8.95
N THR A 64 22.31 -29.78 -8.07
CA THR A 64 23.72 -29.90 -8.45
C THR A 64 24.26 -31.31 -8.28
N GLU A 65 23.70 -32.09 -7.36
CA GLU A 65 24.12 -33.47 -7.10
C GLU A 65 23.12 -34.49 -7.67
N PRO A 66 23.58 -35.64 -8.18
CA PRO A 66 22.68 -36.74 -8.55
C PRO A 66 22.06 -37.37 -7.30
N GLY A 67 20.78 -37.75 -7.42
CA GLY A 67 20.08 -38.52 -6.38
C GLY A 67 19.60 -37.69 -5.17
N VAL A 68 19.46 -36.37 -5.31
CA VAL A 68 18.86 -35.53 -4.25
C VAL A 68 17.38 -35.83 -4.17
N VAL A 69 16.96 -36.38 -3.02
CA VAL A 69 15.55 -36.58 -2.67
C VAL A 69 15.14 -35.47 -1.72
N PHE A 70 14.11 -34.73 -2.10
CA PHE A 70 13.47 -33.74 -1.25
C PHE A 70 12.32 -34.41 -0.50
N ASP A 71 12.36 -34.39 0.83
CA ASP A 71 11.31 -34.93 1.69
C ASP A 71 10.15 -33.97 1.84
N THR A 72 10.47 -32.68 2.00
CA THR A 72 9.49 -31.60 2.08
C THR A 72 9.96 -30.44 1.23
N PHE A 73 9.01 -29.80 0.57
CA PHE A 73 9.26 -28.57 -0.16
C PHE A 73 8.02 -27.70 -0.13
N ASP A 74 8.10 -26.63 0.66
CA ASP A 74 7.01 -25.73 0.92
C ASP A 74 7.38 -24.30 0.52
N LEU A 75 6.40 -23.56 0.02
CA LEU A 75 6.44 -22.12 -0.20
C LEU A 75 5.37 -21.47 0.66
N GLN A 76 5.70 -20.34 1.29
CA GLN A 76 4.80 -19.57 2.14
C GLN A 76 4.83 -18.11 1.73
N PHE A 77 3.67 -17.46 1.77
CA PHE A 77 3.54 -16.00 1.71
C PHE A 77 3.33 -15.50 3.13
N LEU A 78 4.28 -14.73 3.64
CA LEU A 78 4.32 -14.27 5.01
C LEU A 78 4.13 -12.76 5.07
N CYS A 79 3.34 -12.30 6.05
CA CYS A 79 3.27 -10.90 6.46
C CYS A 79 4.04 -10.76 7.77
N THR A 80 4.93 -9.77 7.86
CA THR A 80 5.71 -9.49 9.06
C THR A 80 5.44 -8.08 9.53
N GLU A 81 4.93 -7.99 10.76
CA GLU A 81 4.67 -6.76 11.47
C GLU A 81 5.77 -6.56 12.52
N LYS A 82 6.51 -5.46 12.43
CA LYS A 82 7.54 -5.08 13.38
C LYS A 82 7.12 -3.84 14.17
N ALA A 83 6.63 -4.04 15.38
CA ALA A 83 6.25 -2.97 16.29
C ALA A 83 7.49 -2.26 16.87
N LYS A 84 7.61 -0.96 16.64
CA LYS A 84 8.67 -0.10 17.18
C LYS A 84 8.38 0.36 18.62
N LYS A 85 7.11 0.29 19.04
CA LYS A 85 6.66 0.55 20.41
C LYS A 85 5.91 -0.66 20.98
N PRO A 86 6.58 -1.79 21.25
CA PRO A 86 5.92 -3.00 21.75
C PRO A 86 5.37 -2.82 23.17
N VAL A 87 4.41 -3.68 23.57
CA VAL A 87 3.82 -3.69 24.93
C VAL A 87 4.88 -3.88 26.03
N ALA A 88 5.90 -4.70 25.76
CA ALA A 88 7.04 -4.88 26.65
C ALA A 88 8.33 -4.59 25.90
N ASN A 89 9.11 -3.64 26.40
CA ASN A 89 10.43 -3.31 25.89
C ASN A 89 11.33 -4.56 25.95
N HIS A 90 12.00 -4.88 24.84
CA HIS A 90 12.86 -6.07 24.65
C HIS A 90 12.17 -7.44 24.55
N CYS A 91 10.85 -7.51 24.38
CA CYS A 91 10.18 -8.78 24.11
C CYS A 91 10.09 -9.04 22.58
N PRO A 92 10.74 -10.10 22.05
CA PRO A 92 10.71 -10.38 20.61
C PRO A 92 9.30 -10.66 20.11
N GLU A 93 8.49 -11.41 20.87
CA GLU A 93 7.10 -11.74 20.52
C GLU A 93 6.15 -10.53 20.53
N CYS A 94 6.46 -9.48 21.29
CA CYS A 94 5.70 -8.21 21.22
C CYS A 94 6.20 -7.29 20.10
N SER A 95 7.46 -7.44 19.70
CA SER A 95 8.10 -6.56 18.71
C SER A 95 7.97 -7.07 17.28
N LEU A 96 7.87 -8.38 17.08
CA LEU A 96 7.86 -9.01 15.76
C LEU A 96 6.78 -10.08 15.73
N LYS A 97 5.86 -9.93 14.78
CA LYS A 97 4.81 -10.90 14.52
C LYS A 97 4.85 -11.25 13.05
N THR A 98 5.03 -12.54 12.76
CA THR A 98 4.96 -13.07 11.40
C THR A 98 3.72 -13.95 11.29
N SER A 99 2.87 -13.66 10.31
CA SER A 99 1.66 -14.42 10.02
C SER A 99 1.74 -15.06 8.64
N GLU A 100 1.41 -16.35 8.56
CA GLU A 100 1.25 -17.06 7.31
C GLU A 100 -0.07 -16.65 6.65
N MET A 101 0.02 -16.10 5.44
CA MET A 101 -1.15 -15.68 4.65
C MET A 101 -1.58 -16.80 3.70
N LYS A 102 -0.61 -17.50 3.12
CA LYS A 102 -0.82 -18.60 2.19
C LYS A 102 0.36 -19.57 2.26
N LYS A 103 0.08 -20.87 2.17
CA LYS A 103 1.07 -21.94 2.01
C LYS A 103 0.78 -22.76 0.76
N TRP A 104 1.82 -23.11 0.02
CA TRP A 104 1.81 -24.06 -1.08
C TRP A 104 2.75 -25.21 -0.73
N THR A 105 2.23 -26.43 -0.75
CA THR A 105 3.04 -27.63 -0.66
C THR A 105 3.45 -28.02 -2.07
N VAL A 106 4.69 -27.70 -2.42
CA VAL A 106 5.26 -27.86 -3.76
C VAL A 106 5.42 -29.34 -4.11
N LEU A 107 5.82 -30.15 -3.12
CA LEU A 107 5.91 -31.60 -3.23
C LEU A 107 5.00 -32.25 -2.19
N ALA A 108 4.00 -33.01 -2.65
CA ALA A 108 3.07 -33.73 -1.78
C ALA A 108 3.69 -34.98 -1.12
N ALA A 109 4.77 -35.51 -1.70
CA ALA A 109 5.49 -36.68 -1.19
C ALA A 109 6.98 -36.54 -1.53
N PRO A 110 7.86 -37.26 -0.80
CA PRO A 110 9.29 -37.26 -1.09
C PRO A 110 9.58 -37.60 -2.55
N LYS A 111 10.32 -36.73 -3.24
CA LYS A 111 10.57 -36.88 -4.69
C LYS A 111 12.05 -36.75 -5.02
N PRO A 112 12.66 -37.73 -5.72
CA PRO A 112 13.97 -37.56 -6.32
C PRO A 112 13.89 -36.56 -7.47
N LEU A 113 14.79 -35.58 -7.50
CA LEU A 113 14.96 -34.69 -8.64
C LEU A 113 16.29 -34.99 -9.34
N ALA A 114 16.24 -35.06 -10.67
CA ALA A 114 17.43 -35.23 -11.50
C ALA A 114 18.31 -33.96 -11.45
N PRO A 115 19.63 -34.05 -11.69
CA PRO A 115 20.47 -32.86 -11.86
C PRO A 115 19.92 -31.96 -12.97
N GLY A 116 19.88 -30.65 -12.71
CA GLY A 116 19.32 -29.66 -13.64
C GLY A 116 18.34 -28.69 -12.98
N GLU A 117 17.65 -27.92 -13.80
CA GLU A 117 16.65 -26.94 -13.37
C GLU A 117 15.25 -27.54 -13.38
N HIS A 118 14.49 -27.29 -12.31
CA HIS A 118 13.10 -27.70 -12.15
C HIS A 118 12.27 -26.48 -11.79
N ASP A 119 11.17 -26.27 -12.50
CA ASP A 119 10.28 -25.14 -12.30
C ASP A 119 8.98 -25.59 -11.63
N PHE A 120 8.61 -24.92 -10.53
CA PHE A 120 7.37 -25.16 -9.81
C PHE A 120 6.53 -23.87 -9.81
N PRO A 121 5.45 -23.80 -10.59
CA PRO A 121 4.61 -22.61 -10.65
C PRO A 121 3.79 -22.45 -9.37
N PHE A 122 3.58 -21.20 -8.98
CA PHE A 122 2.62 -20.84 -7.93
C PHE A 122 1.80 -19.63 -8.36
N SER A 123 0.57 -19.58 -7.86
CA SER A 123 -0.33 -18.44 -8.05
C SER A 123 -1.17 -18.23 -6.81
N TRP A 124 -1.51 -16.96 -6.57
CA TRP A 124 -2.49 -16.57 -5.57
C TRP A 124 -3.10 -15.23 -5.92
N HIS A 125 -4.42 -15.16 -5.75
CA HIS A 125 -5.14 -13.89 -5.77
C HIS A 125 -5.07 -13.28 -4.37
N ILE A 126 -4.22 -12.26 -4.22
CA ILE A 126 -4.00 -11.59 -2.95
C ILE A 126 -5.24 -10.76 -2.60
N PRO A 127 -5.88 -10.98 -1.44
CA PRO A 127 -7.10 -10.27 -1.06
C PRO A 127 -6.89 -8.75 -0.94
N GLY A 128 -7.80 -7.97 -1.55
CA GLY A 128 -7.70 -6.51 -1.57
C GLY A 128 -7.87 -5.80 -0.22
N HIS A 129 -8.29 -6.50 0.84
CA HIS A 129 -8.40 -5.93 2.19
C HIS A 129 -7.05 -5.84 2.92
N LEU A 130 -5.99 -6.49 2.41
CA LEU A 130 -4.68 -6.45 3.03
C LEU A 130 -4.06 -5.04 2.95
N PRO A 131 -3.37 -4.57 4.00
CA PRO A 131 -2.71 -3.27 3.95
C PRO A 131 -1.57 -3.25 2.93
N ALA A 132 -1.20 -2.06 2.47
CA ALA A 132 0.02 -1.88 1.69
C ALA A 132 1.26 -2.01 2.58
N THR A 133 2.39 -2.40 1.99
CA THR A 133 3.69 -2.38 2.65
C THR A 133 3.96 -0.97 3.18
N THR A 134 4.25 -0.85 4.47
CA THR A 134 4.35 0.44 5.15
C THR A 134 5.52 0.45 6.11
N HIS A 135 6.27 1.55 6.12
CA HIS A 135 7.38 1.76 7.04
C HIS A 135 7.16 3.05 7.82
N GLY A 136 6.45 2.96 8.94
CA GLY A 136 6.08 4.10 9.78
C GLY A 136 7.06 4.34 10.92
N HIS A 137 6.69 5.23 11.84
CA HIS A 137 7.40 5.46 13.10
C HIS A 137 6.96 4.46 14.19
N LEU A 138 5.73 3.95 14.13
CA LEU A 138 5.19 3.00 15.11
C LEU A 138 5.34 1.55 14.67
N VAL A 139 5.21 1.26 13.38
CA VAL A 139 5.28 -0.11 12.86
C VAL A 139 5.88 -0.18 11.45
N ASP A 140 6.62 -1.24 11.18
CA ASP A 140 6.94 -1.67 9.80
C ASP A 140 6.08 -2.89 9.45
N LEU A 141 5.52 -2.92 8.24
CA LEU A 141 4.70 -4.00 7.72
C LEU A 141 5.24 -4.43 6.36
N ASP A 142 5.76 -5.64 6.31
CA ASP A 142 6.47 -6.22 5.16
C ASP A 142 5.86 -7.54 4.72
N TYR A 143 5.94 -7.83 3.42
CA TYR A 143 5.54 -9.11 2.86
C TYR A 143 6.72 -9.81 2.19
N HIS A 144 6.78 -11.13 2.30
CA HIS A 144 7.80 -11.92 1.64
C HIS A 144 7.32 -13.35 1.32
N LEU A 145 7.88 -13.90 0.26
CA LEU A 145 7.84 -15.33 -0.01
C LEU A 145 8.98 -16.00 0.74
N PHE A 146 8.67 -17.09 1.45
CA PHE A 146 9.64 -17.94 2.11
C PHE A 146 9.50 -19.36 1.56
N ALA A 147 10.56 -19.90 0.95
CA ALA A 147 10.57 -21.30 0.54
C ALA A 147 11.56 -22.08 1.40
N GLU A 148 11.16 -23.27 1.83
CA GLU A 148 11.98 -24.20 2.60
C GLU A 148 11.90 -25.59 1.96
N ALA A 149 13.06 -26.16 1.66
CA ALA A 149 13.20 -27.50 1.14
C ALA A 149 14.10 -28.32 2.07
N LYS A 150 13.64 -29.50 2.47
CA LYS A 150 14.44 -30.46 3.26
C LYS A 150 14.77 -31.67 2.42
N THR A 151 16.04 -32.04 2.39
CA THR A 151 16.50 -33.25 1.72
C THR A 151 16.49 -34.44 2.69
N SER A 152 16.42 -35.65 2.14
CA SER A 152 16.55 -36.91 2.91
C SER A 152 17.88 -37.06 3.64
N LYS A 153 18.92 -36.32 3.24
CA LYS A 153 20.21 -36.25 3.94
C LYS A 153 20.17 -35.33 5.18
N GLY A 154 19.07 -34.60 5.38
CA GLY A 154 18.89 -33.63 6.46
C GLY A 154 19.26 -32.19 6.10
N ASP A 155 19.70 -31.91 4.87
CA ASP A 155 20.04 -30.55 4.44
C ASP A 155 18.77 -29.70 4.32
N ILE A 156 18.80 -28.49 4.89
CA ILE A 156 17.74 -27.49 4.80
C ILE A 156 18.20 -26.37 3.88
N ILE A 157 17.40 -26.11 2.84
CA ILE A 157 17.66 -25.07 1.84
C ILE A 157 16.51 -24.09 1.89
N THR A 158 16.83 -22.81 2.10
CA THR A 158 15.83 -21.75 2.20
C THR A 158 16.13 -20.59 1.26
N ILE A 159 15.07 -19.89 0.87
CA ILE A 159 15.14 -18.60 0.17
C ILE A 159 14.02 -17.69 0.69
N THR A 160 14.30 -16.39 0.73
CA THR A 160 13.33 -15.35 1.08
C THR A 160 13.34 -14.29 0.00
N GLU A 161 12.18 -14.00 -0.58
CA GLU A 161 12.01 -12.99 -1.63
C GLU A 161 11.00 -11.92 -1.16
N PRO A 162 11.36 -10.64 -1.08
CA PRO A 162 10.44 -9.59 -0.65
C PRO A 162 9.34 -9.33 -1.70
N VAL A 163 8.13 -9.06 -1.23
CA VAL A 163 6.99 -8.70 -2.09
C VAL A 163 6.48 -7.33 -1.66
N LEU A 164 6.57 -6.35 -2.57
CA LEU A 164 6.09 -5.00 -2.30
C LEU A 164 4.61 -4.88 -2.69
N ILE A 165 3.74 -4.67 -1.70
CA ILE A 165 2.32 -4.40 -1.93
C ILE A 165 2.08 -2.89 -1.87
N ARG A 166 1.55 -2.32 -2.95
CA ARG A 166 1.16 -0.90 -3.04
C ARG A 166 -0.35 -0.75 -3.05
N ARG A 167 -0.83 0.48 -2.80
CA ARG A 167 -2.25 0.80 -2.93
C ARG A 167 -2.44 2.17 -3.59
N ALA A 168 -3.27 2.18 -4.62
CA ALA A 168 -3.72 3.37 -5.31
C ALA A 168 -5.19 3.64 -4.98
N ILE A 169 -5.44 4.72 -4.23
CA ILE A 169 -6.77 5.16 -3.83
C ILE A 169 -7.19 6.29 -4.76
N GLN A 170 -8.05 5.98 -5.72
CA GLN A 170 -8.70 7.00 -6.54
C GLN A 170 -9.77 7.70 -5.69
N GLN A 171 -9.68 9.03 -5.61
CA GLN A 171 -10.75 9.87 -5.08
C GLN A 171 -11.44 10.63 -6.21
N PRO A 172 -12.73 10.98 -6.05
CA PRO A 172 -13.38 11.90 -6.97
C PRO A 172 -12.64 13.26 -7.02
N GLU A 173 -12.90 14.00 -8.10
CA GLU A 173 -12.29 15.29 -8.42
C GLU A 173 -12.37 16.32 -7.26
N SER A 174 -11.62 17.43 -7.43
CA SER A 174 -11.44 18.50 -6.44
C SER A 174 -12.70 18.81 -5.64
N LYS A 175 -12.60 18.78 -4.31
CA LYS A 175 -13.73 19.05 -3.42
C LYS A 175 -13.56 20.42 -2.78
N GLU A 176 -14.60 21.25 -2.87
CA GLU A 176 -14.70 22.49 -2.09
C GLU A 176 -15.05 22.16 -0.63
N SER A 177 -14.27 22.70 0.30
CA SER A 177 -14.42 22.46 1.74
C SER A 177 -14.63 23.78 2.47
N ASN A 178 -15.73 23.86 3.22
CA ASN A 178 -16.18 25.07 3.91
C ASN A 178 -15.99 24.96 5.41
N ARG A 179 -15.42 26.00 6.03
CA ARG A 179 -15.16 26.08 7.47
C ARG A 179 -15.57 27.43 8.03
N ASN A 180 -16.52 27.43 8.96
CA ASN A 180 -16.84 28.62 9.75
C ASN A 180 -15.85 28.77 10.92
N PHE A 181 -15.47 30.00 11.28
CA PHE A 181 -14.54 30.30 12.37
C PHE A 181 -15.20 31.06 13.55
N PRO A 182 -15.89 30.37 14.46
CA PRO A 182 -16.41 31.00 15.68
C PRO A 182 -15.30 31.62 16.54
N PRO A 183 -15.55 32.74 17.24
CA PRO A 183 -16.82 33.46 17.36
C PRO A 183 -17.08 34.49 16.24
N THR A 184 -16.27 34.48 15.17
CA THR A 184 -16.46 35.39 14.02
C THR A 184 -17.44 34.79 13.01
N ASN A 185 -17.95 35.62 12.10
CA ASN A 185 -18.74 35.17 10.95
C ASN A 185 -17.86 34.86 9.72
N ILE A 186 -16.54 34.77 9.91
CA ILE A 186 -15.58 34.51 8.84
C ILE A 186 -15.76 33.07 8.36
N LEU A 187 -15.86 32.92 7.04
CA LEU A 187 -15.98 31.63 6.37
C LEU A 187 -14.73 31.37 5.53
N GLY A 188 -14.00 30.30 5.82
CA GLY A 188 -12.94 29.78 4.96
C GLY A 188 -13.49 28.76 3.97
N VAL A 189 -13.11 28.91 2.70
CA VAL A 189 -13.46 28.05 1.59
C VAL A 189 -12.16 27.58 0.96
N MET A 190 -11.90 26.28 0.98
CA MET A 190 -10.71 25.66 0.41
C MET A 190 -11.09 24.80 -0.80
N THR A 191 -10.38 24.97 -1.90
CA THR A 191 -10.44 24.08 -3.07
C THR A 191 -9.06 23.47 -3.28
N MET A 192 -9.00 22.14 -3.32
CA MET A 192 -7.77 21.39 -3.59
C MET A 192 -8.10 20.00 -4.13
N ASP A 193 -7.10 19.32 -4.68
CA ASP A 193 -7.16 17.89 -4.97
C ASP A 193 -7.09 17.09 -3.68
N ASN A 194 -8.00 16.14 -3.49
CA ASN A 194 -8.00 15.29 -2.29
C ASN A 194 -6.94 14.17 -2.35
N THR A 195 -6.21 14.05 -3.46
CA THR A 195 -5.21 13.00 -3.68
C THR A 195 -3.83 13.64 -3.85
N ILE A 196 -2.87 13.20 -3.04
CA ILE A 196 -1.46 13.62 -3.09
C ILE A 196 -0.61 12.38 -3.34
N TYR A 197 0.49 12.55 -4.07
CA TYR A 197 1.44 11.47 -4.32
C TYR A 197 2.74 11.63 -3.51
N PRO A 198 3.42 10.53 -3.15
CA PRO A 198 4.75 10.59 -2.56
C PRO A 198 5.70 11.46 -3.39
N MET A 199 6.54 12.23 -2.70
CA MET A 199 7.53 13.15 -3.31
C MET A 199 6.94 14.27 -4.18
N GLN A 200 5.63 14.53 -4.14
CA GLN A 200 5.03 15.64 -4.84
C GLN A 200 5.46 16.98 -4.21
N THR A 201 6.11 17.83 -5.00
CA THR A 201 6.65 19.12 -4.56
C THR A 201 5.71 20.29 -4.81
N GLU A 202 4.71 20.11 -5.66
CA GLU A 202 3.74 21.14 -6.05
C GLU A 202 2.32 20.60 -5.87
N ILE A 203 1.61 21.18 -4.91
CA ILE A 203 0.22 20.88 -4.54
C ILE A 203 -0.50 22.23 -4.47
N ASP A 204 -1.41 22.46 -5.40
CA ASP A 204 -2.12 23.73 -5.48
C ASP A 204 -3.33 23.75 -4.53
N LEU A 205 -3.31 24.71 -3.61
CA LEU A 205 -4.40 24.96 -2.68
C LEU A 205 -4.97 26.36 -2.93
N GLN A 206 -6.27 26.46 -3.16
CA GLN A 206 -6.96 27.74 -3.31
C GLN A 206 -7.77 28.03 -2.05
N LEU A 207 -7.42 29.09 -1.33
CA LEU A 207 -8.13 29.51 -0.12
C LEU A 207 -8.82 30.85 -0.34
N ARG A 208 -10.13 30.87 -0.08
CA ARG A 208 -10.95 32.07 -0.03
C ARG A 208 -11.51 32.27 1.38
N ILE A 209 -11.26 33.43 1.96
CA ILE A 209 -11.79 33.84 3.27
C ILE A 209 -12.87 34.89 3.04
N LYS A 210 -14.13 34.57 3.32
CA LYS A 210 -15.29 35.47 3.15
C LYS A 210 -15.71 36.12 4.47
N ASN A 211 -16.52 37.18 4.37
CA ASN A 211 -17.08 37.93 5.48
C ASN A 211 -15.99 38.58 6.36
N VAL A 212 -14.98 39.16 5.70
CA VAL A 212 -13.84 39.80 6.39
C VAL A 212 -14.14 41.23 6.82
N VAL A 213 -15.26 41.82 6.39
CA VAL A 213 -15.70 43.16 6.77
C VAL A 213 -16.90 43.09 7.72
N THR A 214 -16.94 43.99 8.70
CA THR A 214 -18.09 44.21 9.59
C THR A 214 -18.33 45.70 9.73
N HIS A 215 -19.54 46.15 9.41
CA HIS A 215 -19.95 47.54 9.59
C HIS A 215 -20.44 47.76 11.02
N LYS A 216 -20.01 48.86 11.64
CA LYS A 216 -20.50 49.38 12.93
C LYS A 216 -21.03 50.80 12.69
N GLU A 217 -21.79 51.39 13.60
CA GLU A 217 -22.32 52.75 13.42
C GLU A 217 -21.19 53.77 13.22
N ASN A 218 -21.12 54.38 12.02
CA ASN A 218 -20.12 55.35 11.55
C ASN A 218 -18.68 54.84 11.33
N ALA A 219 -18.47 53.52 11.36
CA ALA A 219 -17.15 52.96 11.06
C ALA A 219 -17.20 51.52 10.53
N MET A 220 -16.21 51.20 9.72
CA MET A 220 -15.96 49.88 9.18
C MET A 220 -14.81 49.21 9.96
N SER A 221 -15.04 47.97 10.41
CA SER A 221 -13.98 47.08 10.86
C SER A 221 -13.73 46.03 9.78
N ARG A 222 -12.46 45.68 9.54
CA ARG A 222 -12.06 44.64 8.60
C ARG A 222 -10.96 43.76 9.16
N TRP A 223 -10.98 42.51 8.78
CA TRP A 223 -9.92 41.55 9.07
C TRP A 223 -8.91 41.56 7.92
N ALA A 224 -7.69 42.01 8.22
CA ALA A 224 -6.58 42.01 7.28
C ALA A 224 -5.69 40.78 7.52
N LEU A 225 -5.43 40.00 6.48
CA LEU A 225 -4.50 38.89 6.52
C LEU A 225 -3.06 39.40 6.62
N ARG A 226 -2.27 38.78 7.51
CA ARG A 226 -0.86 39.13 7.77
C ARG A 226 0.11 38.03 7.42
N LYS A 227 -0.29 36.79 7.69
CA LYS A 227 0.57 35.62 7.54
C LYS A 227 -0.29 34.38 7.34
N VAL A 228 0.17 33.50 6.47
CA VAL A 228 -0.40 32.16 6.27
C VAL A 228 0.70 31.16 6.54
N ILE A 229 0.38 30.14 7.33
CA ILE A 229 1.24 29.00 7.59
C ILE A 229 0.48 27.78 7.14
N TRP A 230 1.10 26.93 6.33
CA TRP A 230 0.53 25.65 5.94
C TRP A 230 1.46 24.54 6.39
N ARG A 231 0.88 23.39 6.73
CA ARG A 231 1.58 22.16 7.13
C ARG A 231 0.82 20.95 6.61
N ILE A 232 1.53 19.92 6.21
CA ILE A 232 0.97 18.62 5.89
C ILE A 232 1.39 17.67 7.01
N GLU A 233 0.42 17.17 7.75
CA GLU A 233 0.63 16.30 8.91
C GLU A 233 0.24 14.86 8.56
N GLU A 234 1.19 13.94 8.74
CA GLU A 234 1.02 12.50 8.74
C GLU A 234 0.70 12.04 10.16
N THR A 235 -0.45 11.40 10.35
CA THR A 235 -0.87 10.79 11.61
C THR A 235 -0.87 9.28 11.48
N GLU A 236 0.02 8.64 12.21
CA GLU A 236 0.12 7.19 12.32
C GLU A 236 -0.48 6.75 13.66
N GLN A 237 -1.43 5.82 13.60
CA GLN A 237 -2.01 5.16 14.75
C GLN A 237 -1.75 3.66 14.62
N TYR A 238 -1.38 3.01 15.72
CA TYR A 238 -1.12 1.57 15.75
C TYR A 238 -1.46 0.99 17.12
N VAL A 239 -2.06 -0.20 17.14
CA VAL A 239 -2.33 -0.94 18.37
C VAL A 239 -1.28 -2.05 18.50
N SER A 240 -0.34 -1.87 19.42
CA SER A 240 0.69 -2.88 19.66
C SER A 240 0.09 -4.08 20.40
N PRO A 241 0.10 -5.29 19.80
CA PRO A 241 -0.53 -6.45 20.39
C PRO A 241 0.27 -6.98 21.58
N ALA A 242 -0.41 -7.42 22.63
CA ALA A 242 0.25 -8.16 23.71
C ALA A 242 0.49 -9.62 23.30
N CYS A 243 1.68 -10.13 23.60
CA CYS A 243 1.95 -11.56 23.50
C CYS A 243 1.29 -12.30 24.67
N PRO A 244 1.18 -13.64 24.62
CA PRO A 244 0.59 -14.44 25.72
C PRO A 244 1.27 -14.22 27.08
N LYS A 245 2.55 -13.83 27.11
CA LYS A 245 3.28 -13.54 28.35
C LYS A 245 2.94 -12.17 28.95
N HIS A 246 2.35 -11.27 28.15
CA HIS A 246 2.10 -9.88 28.52
C HIS A 246 0.63 -9.47 28.40
N SER A 247 -0.25 -10.38 27.95
CA SER A 247 -1.70 -10.13 27.85
C SER A 247 -2.34 -9.81 29.19
N ASP A 248 -1.85 -10.42 30.27
CA ASP A 248 -2.41 -10.24 31.61
C ASP A 248 -2.20 -8.82 32.14
N LYS A 249 -1.10 -8.17 31.74
CA LYS A 249 -0.83 -6.76 32.09
C LYS A 249 -1.84 -5.80 31.48
N LEU A 250 -2.50 -6.20 30.39
CA LEU A 250 -3.51 -5.41 29.69
C LEU A 250 -4.95 -5.89 29.98
N GLY A 251 -5.11 -6.87 30.87
CA GLY A 251 -6.42 -7.39 31.26
C GLY A 251 -7.03 -8.37 30.25
N GLY A 252 -6.21 -9.20 29.59
CA GLY A 252 -6.64 -10.38 28.84
C GLY A 252 -6.14 -10.48 27.40
N THR A 253 -6.40 -11.63 26.79
CA THR A 253 -6.03 -11.96 25.40
C THR A 253 -6.69 -11.02 24.39
N GLY A 254 -5.92 -10.55 23.41
CA GLY A 254 -6.43 -9.71 22.31
C GLY A 254 -6.43 -8.20 22.60
N LYS A 255 -6.00 -7.78 23.79
CA LYS A 255 -5.79 -6.36 24.10
C LYS A 255 -4.40 -5.90 23.67
N GLY A 256 -4.30 -4.61 23.36
CA GLY A 256 -3.05 -3.96 22.96
C GLY A 256 -2.98 -2.53 23.45
N ILE A 257 -1.82 -1.91 23.30
CA ILE A 257 -1.63 -0.49 23.65
C ILE A 257 -1.74 0.32 22.36
N GLN A 258 -2.66 1.28 22.34
CA GLN A 258 -2.78 2.21 21.23
C GLN A 258 -1.69 3.27 21.32
N HIS A 259 -0.97 3.45 20.23
CA HIS A 259 0.02 4.50 20.03
C HIS A 259 -0.43 5.42 18.90
N GLU A 260 -0.07 6.68 19.04
CA GLU A 260 -0.27 7.71 18.02
C GLU A 260 1.04 8.48 17.84
N HIS A 261 1.36 8.80 16.59
CA HIS A 261 2.49 9.61 16.22
C HIS A 261 2.07 10.57 15.10
N VAL A 262 2.34 11.85 15.29
CA VAL A 262 2.07 12.90 14.31
C VAL A 262 3.39 13.48 13.84
N LYS A 263 3.54 13.59 12.53
CA LYS A 263 4.76 14.07 11.88
C LYS A 263 4.40 15.10 10.81
N CYS A 264 5.11 16.21 10.78
CA CYS A 264 5.02 17.16 9.67
C CYS A 264 5.86 16.65 8.50
N ILE A 265 5.24 16.47 7.34
CA ILE A 265 5.88 15.96 6.11
C ILE A 265 6.03 17.04 5.03
N GLY A 266 5.58 18.26 5.31
CA GLY A 266 5.79 19.44 4.49
C GLY A 266 5.23 20.66 5.21
N ASP A 267 5.90 21.80 5.10
CA ASP A 267 5.45 23.05 5.68
C ASP A 267 5.91 24.27 4.89
N GLY A 268 5.23 25.39 5.09
CA GLY A 268 5.62 26.64 4.49
C GLY A 268 4.90 27.84 5.08
N VAL A 269 5.43 29.02 4.76
CA VAL A 269 4.98 30.30 5.29
C VAL A 269 4.87 31.31 4.16
N MET A 270 3.73 31.99 4.10
CA MET A 270 3.49 33.11 3.18
C MET A 270 3.20 34.38 3.98
N ASN A 271 3.92 35.46 3.66
CA ASN A 271 3.69 36.78 4.25
C ASN A 271 3.06 37.77 3.24
N LYS A 272 2.86 37.33 2.00
CA LYS A 272 2.25 38.06 0.86
C LYS A 272 1.61 37.03 -0.09
N GLY A 273 0.96 37.50 -1.16
CA GLY A 273 0.43 36.63 -2.22
C GLY A 273 -1.09 36.45 -2.20
N TRP A 274 -1.82 37.33 -1.49
CA TRP A 274 -3.28 37.35 -1.47
C TRP A 274 -3.82 38.65 -2.05
N LYS A 275 -5.03 38.57 -2.58
CA LYS A 275 -5.84 39.73 -2.97
C LYS A 275 -6.96 39.89 -1.95
N SER A 276 -7.24 41.12 -1.54
CA SER A 276 -8.29 41.41 -0.58
C SER A 276 -9.30 42.36 -1.22
N ASP A 277 -10.56 41.94 -1.27
CA ASP A 277 -11.69 42.81 -1.51
C ASP A 277 -12.36 43.13 -0.17
N PHE A 278 -12.53 44.42 0.08
CA PHE A 278 -13.20 44.93 1.27
C PHE A 278 -14.49 45.66 0.90
N SER A 279 -15.09 45.34 -0.24
CA SER A 279 -16.42 45.78 -0.63
C SER A 279 -17.47 45.32 0.40
N LEU A 280 -18.56 46.10 0.53
CA LEU A 280 -19.60 45.82 1.52
C LEU A 280 -20.42 44.56 1.18
N GLU A 281 -20.55 44.24 -0.11
CA GLU A 281 -21.44 43.19 -0.61
C GLU A 281 -20.74 41.82 -0.75
N ASP A 282 -19.42 41.78 -1.01
CA ASP A 282 -18.65 40.53 -1.17
C ASP A 282 -17.22 40.61 -0.59
N SER A 283 -17.12 40.98 0.68
CA SER A 283 -15.81 41.06 1.34
C SER A 283 -15.10 39.71 1.37
N SER A 284 -13.93 39.63 0.74
CA SER A 284 -13.18 38.38 0.61
C SER A 284 -11.67 38.58 0.55
N ILE A 285 -10.92 37.56 0.95
CA ILE A 285 -9.48 37.45 0.74
C ILE A 285 -9.21 36.15 0.00
N GLU A 286 -8.59 36.25 -1.16
CA GLU A 286 -8.27 35.11 -2.03
C GLU A 286 -6.77 34.93 -2.14
N MET A 287 -6.33 33.68 -2.08
CA MET A 287 -4.92 33.31 -2.24
C MET A 287 -4.77 31.92 -2.85
N GLU A 288 -3.63 31.74 -3.50
CA GLU A 288 -3.14 30.45 -3.99
C GLU A 288 -1.91 30.07 -3.19
N ILE A 289 -1.87 28.84 -2.70
CA ILE A 289 -0.77 28.30 -1.90
C ILE A 289 -0.22 27.10 -2.67
N THR A 290 1.04 27.20 -3.10
CA THR A 290 1.77 26.04 -3.61
C THR A 290 2.40 25.33 -2.41
N ALA A 291 1.74 24.27 -1.95
CA ALA A 291 2.25 23.37 -0.92
C ALA A 291 3.11 22.27 -1.54
N GLY A 292 3.89 21.58 -0.72
CA GLY A 292 4.76 20.50 -1.19
C GLY A 292 5.20 19.61 -0.04
N LEU A 293 5.52 18.35 -0.36
CA LEU A 293 6.15 17.43 0.57
C LEU A 293 7.66 17.70 0.62
N ASP A 294 8.25 17.57 1.81
CA ASP A 294 9.70 17.62 1.98
C ASP A 294 10.32 16.32 1.45
N ALA A 295 11.10 16.41 0.38
CA ALA A 295 11.75 15.27 -0.26
C ALA A 295 12.78 14.56 0.64
N ALA A 296 13.32 15.23 1.67
CA ALA A 296 14.21 14.60 2.65
C ALA A 296 13.44 13.71 3.65
N ILE A 297 12.13 13.90 3.75
CA ILE A 297 11.27 13.20 4.69
C ILE A 297 10.56 12.06 3.97
N LYS A 298 10.88 10.82 4.33
CA LYS A 298 10.10 9.65 3.88
C LYS A 298 8.69 9.73 4.47
N SER A 299 7.68 9.89 3.60
CA SER A 299 6.25 9.80 3.94
C SER A 299 5.71 8.40 3.65
N ALA A 300 4.79 7.92 4.48
CA ALA A 300 4.02 6.72 4.22
C ALA A 300 2.73 7.07 3.47
N CYS A 301 2.21 6.14 2.65
CA CYS A 301 0.88 6.29 2.06
C CYS A 301 -0.21 6.02 3.11
N ASP A 302 -1.42 6.49 2.86
CA ASP A 302 -2.61 6.15 3.61
C ASP A 302 -2.80 4.63 3.64
N VAL A 303 -2.81 4.07 4.85
CA VAL A 303 -2.98 2.65 5.10
C VAL A 303 -4.04 2.46 6.17
N GLU A 304 -4.86 1.43 5.99
CA GLU A 304 -5.81 0.97 6.98
C GLU A 304 -5.73 -0.55 7.04
N ALA A 305 -5.52 -1.07 8.24
CA ALA A 305 -5.40 -2.49 8.51
C ALA A 305 -6.29 -2.90 9.69
N THR A 306 -6.66 -4.18 9.73
CA THR A 306 -7.52 -4.75 10.77
C THR A 306 -6.84 -4.84 12.14
N ASN A 307 -5.50 -4.79 12.19
CA ASN A 307 -4.71 -4.77 13.42
C ASN A 307 -4.67 -3.38 14.10
N GLY A 308 -5.45 -2.41 13.61
CA GLY A 308 -5.48 -1.05 14.16
C GLY A 308 -4.39 -0.13 13.63
N LEU A 309 -3.56 -0.58 12.66
CA LEU A 309 -2.68 0.32 11.91
C LEU A 309 -3.51 1.23 11.01
N ARG A 310 -3.30 2.53 11.17
CA ARG A 310 -3.92 3.56 10.36
C ARG A 310 -2.94 4.71 10.12
N VAL A 311 -2.67 5.02 8.86
CA VAL A 311 -1.93 6.22 8.44
C VAL A 311 -2.90 7.13 7.71
N LYS A 312 -2.95 8.41 8.11
CA LYS A 312 -3.82 9.44 7.52
C LYS A 312 -3.08 10.74 7.39
N HIS A 313 -3.45 11.53 6.39
CA HIS A 313 -2.85 12.83 6.13
C HIS A 313 -3.87 13.96 6.25
N HIS A 314 -3.39 15.10 6.77
CA HIS A 314 -4.18 16.32 6.86
C HIS A 314 -3.36 17.53 6.43
N VAL A 315 -3.97 18.41 5.64
CA VAL A 315 -3.44 19.75 5.39
C VAL A 315 -3.97 20.68 6.46
N VAL A 316 -3.07 21.28 7.22
CA VAL A 316 -3.36 22.26 8.26
C VAL A 316 -3.01 23.65 7.74
N ILE A 317 -3.94 24.59 7.82
CA ILE A 317 -3.71 25.98 7.43
C ILE A 317 -4.05 26.89 8.60
N GLU A 318 -3.11 27.78 8.92
CA GLU A 318 -3.21 28.77 9.98
C GLU A 318 -3.04 30.17 9.36
N CYS A 319 -4.14 30.92 9.31
CA CYS A 319 -4.15 32.31 8.84
C CYS A 319 -4.11 33.26 10.03
N VAL A 320 -3.07 34.08 10.13
CA VAL A 320 -2.95 35.15 11.13
C VAL A 320 -3.58 36.41 10.55
N ILE A 321 -4.66 36.86 11.17
CA ILE A 321 -5.41 38.04 10.78
C ILE A 321 -5.38 39.09 11.88
N ASN A 322 -5.36 40.36 11.49
CA ASN A 322 -5.48 41.49 12.41
C ASN A 322 -6.74 42.28 12.09
N GLU A 323 -7.41 42.76 13.13
CA GLU A 323 -8.49 43.70 12.96
C GLU A 323 -7.93 45.11 12.67
N GLU A 324 -8.51 45.73 11.66
CA GLU A 324 -8.23 47.07 11.20
C GLU A 324 -9.53 47.87 11.23
N TRP A 325 -9.46 49.10 11.68
CA TRP A 325 -10.60 50.01 11.79
C TRP A 325 -10.40 51.20 10.85
N ALA A 326 -11.46 51.59 10.16
CA ALA A 326 -11.50 52.79 9.34
C ALA A 326 -12.82 53.54 9.55
N PRO A 327 -12.80 54.87 9.72
CA PRO A 327 -14.02 55.66 9.80
C PRO A 327 -14.69 55.78 8.43
N ASP A 328 -16.02 55.77 8.37
CA ASP A 328 -16.77 55.76 7.09
C ASP A 328 -16.49 57.01 6.24
N HIS A 329 -16.27 58.15 6.88
CA HIS A 329 -15.95 59.41 6.21
C HIS A 329 -14.53 59.45 5.64
N LYS A 330 -13.64 58.54 6.06
CA LYS A 330 -12.24 58.41 5.60
C LYS A 330 -11.83 56.93 5.54
N PRO A 331 -12.38 56.14 4.60
CA PRO A 331 -12.16 54.70 4.54
C PRO A 331 -10.71 54.31 4.23
N LYS A 332 -9.91 55.25 3.70
CA LYS A 332 -8.46 55.06 3.47
C LYS A 332 -7.61 55.23 4.73
N HIS A 333 -8.15 55.83 5.79
CA HIS A 333 -7.43 56.06 7.03
C HIS A 333 -7.58 54.88 7.98
N ILE A 334 -6.80 53.84 7.70
CA ILE A 334 -6.84 52.58 8.42
C ILE A 334 -5.95 52.65 9.67
N ALA A 335 -6.52 52.32 10.83
CA ALA A 335 -5.80 52.15 12.09
C ALA A 335 -5.88 50.69 12.55
N SER A 336 -4.77 50.12 13.00
CA SER A 336 -4.80 48.79 13.62
C SER A 336 -5.39 48.89 15.03
N THR A 337 -6.34 48.02 15.37
CA THR A 337 -6.94 47.98 16.71
C THR A 337 -6.11 47.20 17.72
N GLY A 338 -5.05 46.52 17.27
CA GLY A 338 -4.23 45.61 18.08
C GLY A 338 -4.86 44.23 18.29
N ALA A 339 -6.11 44.01 17.89
CA ALA A 339 -6.74 42.70 17.97
C ALA A 339 -6.23 41.78 16.84
N ALA A 340 -5.76 40.60 17.20
CA ALA A 340 -5.28 39.58 16.28
C ALA A 340 -5.96 38.23 16.55
N ARG A 341 -6.17 37.44 15.49
CA ARG A 341 -6.74 36.09 15.58
C ARG A 341 -5.97 35.13 14.66
N ILE A 342 -5.99 33.86 15.01
CA ILE A 342 -5.46 32.77 14.18
C ILE A 342 -6.65 31.93 13.73
N LEU A 343 -6.92 31.92 12.43
CA LEU A 343 -7.91 31.04 11.82
C LEU A 343 -7.21 29.73 11.45
N LYS A 344 -7.48 28.68 12.22
CA LYS A 344 -6.91 27.34 12.00
C LYS A 344 -7.95 26.41 11.39
N THR A 345 -7.63 25.82 10.25
CA THR A 345 -8.45 24.78 9.59
C THR A 345 -7.60 23.56 9.25
N THR A 346 -8.25 22.40 9.16
CA THR A 346 -7.63 21.12 8.86
C THR A 346 -8.47 20.38 7.83
N PHE A 347 -7.86 19.96 6.73
CA PHE A 347 -8.52 19.23 5.64
C PHE A 347 -7.90 17.86 5.50
N GLY A 348 -8.72 16.80 5.47
CA GLY A 348 -8.23 15.44 5.23
C GLY A 348 -7.85 15.27 3.77
N VAL A 349 -6.69 14.68 3.53
CA VAL A 349 -6.15 14.39 2.19
C VAL A 349 -5.67 12.95 2.17
N VAL A 350 -5.68 12.34 0.99
CA VAL A 350 -5.20 10.97 0.81
C VAL A 350 -3.87 10.99 0.11
N LEU A 351 -2.83 10.55 0.82
CA LEU A 351 -1.53 10.30 0.22
C LEU A 351 -1.51 8.85 -0.27
N THR A 352 -1.30 8.61 -1.56
CA THR A 352 -1.45 7.25 -2.13
C THR A 352 -0.46 7.01 -3.26
N ASP A 353 -0.15 5.75 -3.56
CA ASP A 353 0.66 5.42 -4.73
C ASP A 353 -0.09 5.71 -6.03
N ARG A 354 0.67 5.98 -7.09
CA ARG A 354 0.11 6.08 -8.45
C ARG A 354 -0.32 4.69 -8.91
N ALA A 355 -1.54 4.57 -9.45
CA ALA A 355 -2.00 3.34 -10.08
C ALA A 355 -1.13 2.94 -11.28
N GLY A 356 -0.58 3.92 -12.01
CA GLY A 356 0.20 3.67 -13.22
C GLY A 356 -0.67 3.10 -14.33
N MET A 357 -0.22 2.01 -14.96
CA MET A 357 -1.00 1.23 -15.93
C MET A 357 -1.84 0.14 -15.27
N ASN A 358 -1.83 0.03 -13.93
CA ASN A 358 -2.63 -0.98 -13.25
C ASN A 358 -4.11 -0.59 -13.30
N ILE A 359 -4.92 -1.54 -13.77
CA ILE A 359 -6.36 -1.52 -13.66
C ILE A 359 -6.78 -2.56 -12.63
N SER A 360 -7.94 -2.35 -12.02
CA SER A 360 -8.47 -3.35 -11.09
C SER A 360 -8.72 -4.64 -11.86
N TRP A 361 -8.46 -5.81 -11.25
CA TRP A 361 -8.61 -7.11 -11.94
C TRP A 361 -10.04 -7.34 -12.49
N ASP A 362 -11.05 -6.82 -11.80
CA ASP A 362 -12.44 -6.86 -12.23
C ASP A 362 -12.80 -5.86 -13.33
N GLU A 363 -11.95 -4.84 -13.56
CA GLU A 363 -12.10 -3.84 -14.61
C GLU A 363 -11.25 -4.16 -15.85
N GLU A 364 -10.40 -5.19 -15.77
CA GLU A 364 -9.64 -5.71 -16.91
C GLU A 364 -10.59 -6.42 -17.88
N ALA A 365 -11.05 -5.67 -18.89
CA ALA A 365 -11.82 -6.24 -19.98
C ALA A 365 -10.89 -7.10 -20.84
N PRO A 366 -11.27 -8.37 -21.16
CA PRO A 366 -10.49 -9.17 -22.08
C PRO A 366 -10.42 -8.46 -23.44
N PRO A 367 -9.32 -8.63 -24.19
CA PRO A 367 -9.21 -8.05 -25.52
C PRO A 367 -10.40 -8.50 -26.37
N VAL A 368 -11.05 -7.55 -27.03
CA VAL A 368 -12.10 -7.87 -28.00
C VAL A 368 -11.42 -8.54 -29.18
N TYR A 369 -11.67 -9.83 -29.37
CA TYR A 369 -11.21 -10.57 -30.54
C TYR A 369 -11.96 -10.06 -31.78
N GLN A 370 -11.43 -9.03 -32.42
CA GLN A 370 -12.03 -8.47 -33.64
C GLN A 370 -11.68 -9.30 -34.89
N ASP A 371 -10.63 -10.13 -34.83
CA ASP A 371 -10.11 -10.89 -35.98
C ASP A 371 -10.05 -12.41 -35.74
N VAL A 372 -10.96 -12.98 -34.95
CA VAL A 372 -11.16 -14.43 -34.98
C VAL A 372 -12.16 -14.73 -36.10
N PRO A 373 -11.73 -15.34 -37.22
CA PRO A 373 -12.66 -15.75 -38.26
C PRO A 373 -13.74 -16.65 -37.64
N PRO A 374 -15.00 -16.55 -38.10
CA PRO A 374 -16.05 -17.41 -37.60
C PRO A 374 -15.65 -18.87 -37.82
N SER A 375 -15.74 -19.65 -36.74
CA SER A 375 -15.37 -21.06 -36.58
C SER A 375 -13.87 -21.41 -36.53
N PRO A 376 -13.47 -22.33 -35.61
CA PRO A 376 -12.17 -23.01 -35.73
C PRO A 376 -12.08 -23.69 -37.10
N PRO A 377 -10.87 -23.98 -37.63
CA PRO A 377 -10.74 -24.72 -38.88
C PRO A 377 -11.62 -25.97 -38.79
N LEU A 378 -12.51 -26.17 -39.77
CA LEU A 378 -13.21 -27.43 -39.89
C LEU A 378 -12.14 -28.51 -39.85
N TYR A 379 -12.29 -29.46 -38.92
CA TYR A 379 -11.57 -30.72 -39.05
C TYR A 379 -11.83 -31.18 -40.47
N ALA A 380 -10.75 -31.28 -41.26
CA ALA A 380 -10.84 -31.86 -42.59
C ALA A 380 -11.66 -33.14 -42.43
N GLU A 381 -12.72 -33.27 -43.23
CA GLU A 381 -13.63 -34.41 -43.21
C GLU A 381 -12.76 -35.65 -42.99
N ALA A 382 -12.90 -36.26 -41.81
CA ALA A 382 -12.19 -37.49 -41.54
C ALA A 382 -12.54 -38.41 -42.70
N PRO A 383 -11.57 -39.04 -43.38
CA PRO A 383 -11.89 -39.97 -44.44
C PRO A 383 -12.95 -40.92 -43.87
N GLU A 384 -14.05 -41.11 -44.60
CA GLU A 384 -15.09 -42.07 -44.23
C GLU A 384 -14.38 -43.41 -44.01
N TYR A 385 -14.13 -43.72 -42.75
CA TYR A 385 -13.67 -45.04 -42.37
C TYR A 385 -14.89 -45.94 -42.56
N ASP A 386 -14.81 -46.85 -43.53
CA ASP A 386 -15.85 -47.86 -43.72
C ASP A 386 -15.93 -48.64 -42.40
N LEU A 387 -17.07 -48.55 -41.71
CA LEU A 387 -17.31 -49.17 -40.40
C LEU A 387 -17.07 -50.69 -40.41
N LYS A 388 -17.03 -51.29 -41.61
CA LYS A 388 -16.70 -52.70 -41.83
C LYS A 388 -15.23 -53.03 -41.54
N ASP A 389 -14.32 -52.09 -41.71
CA ASP A 389 -12.89 -52.29 -41.39
C ASP A 389 -12.66 -52.25 -39.86
N LEU A 390 -13.51 -51.51 -39.13
CA LEU A 390 -13.49 -51.44 -37.66
C LEU A 390 -14.05 -52.71 -37.00
N GLU A 391 -15.06 -53.38 -37.59
CA GLU A 391 -15.58 -54.65 -37.09
C GLU A 391 -14.52 -55.76 -37.14
N GLY A 392 -13.71 -55.82 -38.20
CA GLY A 392 -12.61 -56.79 -38.31
C GLY A 392 -11.48 -56.55 -37.30
N GLU A 393 -11.18 -55.29 -36.95
CA GLU A 393 -10.19 -54.95 -35.92
C GLU A 393 -10.70 -55.17 -34.48
N LEU A 394 -12.00 -54.96 -34.23
CA LEU A 394 -12.64 -55.20 -32.94
C LEU A 394 -12.73 -56.69 -32.59
N GLU A 395 -13.00 -57.56 -33.57
CA GLU A 395 -12.93 -59.02 -33.38
C GLU A 395 -11.51 -59.49 -33.06
N ASN A 396 -10.50 -58.85 -33.66
CA ASN A 396 -9.09 -59.17 -33.42
C ASN A 396 -8.58 -58.68 -32.04
N MET A 397 -9.30 -57.73 -31.41
CA MET A 397 -9.04 -57.24 -30.05
C MET A 397 -9.90 -57.91 -28.97
N GLY A 398 -10.74 -58.89 -29.33
CA GLY A 398 -11.41 -59.78 -28.37
C GLY A 398 -12.51 -59.14 -27.52
N ILE A 399 -13.07 -58.00 -27.92
CA ILE A 399 -14.17 -57.34 -27.19
C ILE A 399 -15.50 -57.75 -27.83
N GLY A 400 -15.99 -58.94 -27.44
CA GLY A 400 -17.31 -59.42 -27.83
C GLY A 400 -18.42 -58.63 -27.14
N SER A 401 -19.38 -58.14 -27.93
CA SER A 401 -20.61 -57.51 -27.48
C SER A 401 -21.67 -58.55 -27.11
N ASP A 402 -22.11 -58.58 -25.85
CA ASP A 402 -23.32 -59.28 -25.42
C ASP A 402 -24.53 -58.33 -25.47
N PRO A 403 -25.56 -58.57 -26.30
CA PRO A 403 -26.74 -57.73 -26.37
C PRO A 403 -27.86 -58.33 -25.51
N SER A 404 -27.97 -57.91 -24.24
CA SER A 404 -29.23 -58.05 -23.50
C SER A 404 -29.36 -57.05 -22.35
N SER A 405 -30.14 -55.99 -22.58
CA SER A 405 -31.26 -55.56 -21.72
C SER A 405 -31.62 -54.10 -22.02
N VAL A 406 -32.62 -53.97 -22.89
CA VAL A 406 -33.41 -52.77 -23.10
C VAL A 406 -34.40 -52.65 -21.94
N ALA A 407 -34.48 -51.47 -21.30
CA ALA A 407 -35.73 -50.86 -20.81
C ALA A 407 -35.43 -49.49 -20.18
N GLY A 408 -35.79 -48.40 -20.87
CA GLY A 408 -35.88 -47.07 -20.27
C GLY A 408 -37.27 -46.84 -19.67
N PRO A 409 -37.42 -46.03 -18.61
CA PRO A 409 -38.72 -45.54 -18.19
C PRO A 409 -39.00 -44.14 -18.73
N SER A 410 -40.21 -44.00 -19.24
CA SER A 410 -40.96 -42.77 -19.47
C SER A 410 -41.35 -42.09 -18.14
N GLY A 411 -41.40 -40.75 -18.11
CA GLY A 411 -41.90 -40.01 -16.94
C GLY A 411 -41.82 -38.48 -17.02
N THR A 412 -42.84 -37.88 -17.63
CA THR A 412 -43.59 -36.67 -17.22
C THR A 412 -42.86 -35.41 -16.73
N ALA A 413 -42.99 -34.34 -17.52
CA ALA A 413 -42.87 -32.94 -17.09
C ALA A 413 -44.06 -32.54 -16.20
N GLY A 414 -43.78 -32.07 -14.98
CA GLY A 414 -44.74 -31.49 -14.06
C GLY A 414 -44.63 -29.96 -14.04
N SER A 415 -45.72 -29.28 -14.39
CA SER A 415 -45.98 -27.89 -14.07
C SER A 415 -46.47 -27.77 -12.62
N SER A 416 -46.01 -26.76 -11.88
CA SER A 416 -46.77 -26.22 -10.74
C SER A 416 -46.40 -24.76 -10.50
N ASN A 417 -47.46 -23.97 -10.33
CA ASN A 417 -47.48 -22.55 -9.98
C ASN A 417 -47.42 -22.36 -8.45
N ALA A 418 -46.82 -21.22 -8.05
CA ALA A 418 -47.23 -20.30 -6.97
C ALA A 418 -47.16 -20.78 -5.50
N PRO A 419 -47.10 -19.88 -4.49
CA PRO A 419 -47.34 -18.43 -4.50
C PRO A 419 -46.10 -17.52 -4.51
#